data_AF-A0A3D1R729-F1
#
_entry.id   AF-A0A3D1R729-F1
#
_cell.length_a   1.000
_cell.length_b   1.000
_cell.length_c   1.000
_cell.angle_alpha   90.00
_cell.angle_beta   90.00
_cell.angle_gamma   90.00
#
_symmetry.space_group_name_H-M   'P 1'
#
loop_
_entity.id
_entity.type
_entity.pdbx_description
1 polymer ?
#
loop_
_entity_poly.entity_id
_entity_poly.type
_entity_poly.pdbx_seq_one_letter_code
_entity_poly.pdbx_strand_id
1 'polypeptide(L)' 'MYLKAERFPVRHAFSTREGGVSEGPYSSLNLGRSVGDDLARVEENGRRFASALELTAGQLVTAHQVHGDRIL' A
#
# COMPACT_ATOMS: atom_id res chain seq x y z
N MET A 1 -8.91 -4.58 4.05
CA MET A 1 -7.44 -4.63 3.96
C MET A 1 -6.95 -4.88 2.53
N TYR A 2 -7.30 -6.00 1.88
CA TYR A 2 -7.00 -6.21 0.46
C TYR A 2 -7.98 -7.18 -0.23
N LEU A 3 -7.97 -7.17 -1.56
CA LEU A 3 -8.65 -8.12 -2.45
C LEU A 3 -7.59 -8.93 -3.22
N LYS A 4 -7.91 -10.18 -3.54
CA LYS A 4 -7.10 -11.05 -4.41
C LYS A 4 -8.01 -11.75 -5.42
N ALA A 5 -7.49 -12.06 -6.60
CA ALA A 5 -8.17 -12.90 -7.57
C ALA A 5 -7.85 -14.37 -7.29
N GLU A 6 -8.87 -15.23 -7.34
CA GLU A 6 -8.73 -16.65 -6.99
C GLU A 6 -7.97 -17.46 -8.05
N ARG A 7 -7.88 -16.93 -9.28
CA ARG A 7 -7.39 -17.68 -10.44
C ARG A 7 -5.87 -17.68 -10.61
N PHE A 8 -5.13 -16.89 -9.83
CA PHE A 8 -3.68 -16.78 -9.96
C PHE A 8 -2.94 -17.47 -8.80
N PRO A 9 -2.03 -18.43 -9.08
CA PRO A 9 -1.28 -19.16 -8.06
C PRO A 9 -0.02 -18.40 -7.61
N VAL A 10 -0.09 -17.08 -7.55
CA VAL A 10 1.00 -16.21 -7.08
C VAL A 10 0.48 -15.28 -6.00
N ARG A 11 1.35 -14.89 -5.06
CA ARG A 11 1.01 -13.86 -4.07
C ARG A 11 0.79 -12.54 -4.80
N HIS A 12 -0.43 -12.02 -4.70
CA HIS A 12 -0.83 -10.74 -5.27
C HIS A 12 -1.98 -10.16 -4.44
N ALA A 13 -2.12 -8.84 -4.47
CA ALA A 13 -3.17 -8.14 -3.75
C ALA A 13 -3.43 -6.75 -4.33
N PHE A 14 -4.69 -6.32 -4.26
CA PHE A 14 -5.09 -4.92 -4.38
C PHE A 14 -5.54 -4.44 -3.01
N SER A 15 -4.90 -3.41 -2.46
CA SER A 15 -5.33 -2.87 -1.17
C SER A 15 -6.75 -2.30 -1.26
N THR A 16 -7.44 -2.31 -0.13
CA THR A 16 -8.67 -1.53 0.07
C THR A 16 -8.36 -0.33 0.96
N ARG A 17 -9.30 0.59 1.13
CA ARG A 17 -9.16 1.70 2.11
C ARG A 17 -9.22 1.29 3.59
N GLU A 18 -9.56 0.04 3.91
CA GLU A 18 -9.79 -0.46 5.27
C GLU A 18 -8.53 -1.04 5.94
N GLY A 19 -8.39 -0.79 7.24
CA GLY A 19 -7.40 -1.46 8.12
C GLY A 19 -6.14 -0.64 8.43
N GLY A 20 -6.12 0.65 8.11
CA GLY A 20 -4.98 1.52 8.42
C GLY A 20 -5.19 2.43 9.62
N VAL A 21 -4.32 3.43 9.75
CA VAL A 21 -4.28 4.42 10.85
C VAL A 21 -4.39 5.87 10.38
N SER A 22 -4.53 6.10 9.08
CA SER A 22 -4.75 7.44 8.53
C SER A 22 -6.14 7.95 8.90
N GLU A 23 -6.27 9.28 8.97
CA GLU A 23 -7.48 9.96 9.43
C GLU A 23 -8.01 10.94 8.36
N GLY A 24 -9.22 11.46 8.59
CA GLY A 24 -9.84 12.46 7.73
C GLY A 24 -9.95 11.99 6.27
N PRO A 25 -9.51 12.79 5.28
CA PRO A 25 -9.62 12.43 3.86
C PRO A 25 -8.78 11.20 3.48
N TYR A 26 -7.80 10.84 4.30
CA TYR A 26 -6.91 9.69 4.08
C TYR A 26 -7.38 8.42 4.81
N SER A 27 -8.50 8.49 5.52
CA SER A 27 -8.94 7.36 6.34
C SER A 27 -9.31 6.12 5.49
N SER A 28 -8.81 4.92 5.77
CA SER A 28 -7.93 4.52 6.90
C SER A 28 -6.55 4.03 6.47
N LEU A 29 -6.43 3.35 5.32
CA LEU A 29 -5.21 2.71 4.83
C LEU A 29 -4.63 3.46 3.61
N ASN A 30 -4.12 4.67 3.84
CA ASN A 30 -3.40 5.41 2.80
C ASN A 30 -1.96 4.90 2.65
N LEU A 31 -1.57 4.55 1.41
CA LEU A 31 -0.22 4.11 1.04
C LEU A 31 0.55 5.17 0.24
N GLY A 32 -0.09 6.31 -0.08
CA GLY A 32 0.50 7.38 -0.88
C GLY A 32 1.38 8.31 -0.06
N ARG A 33 2.68 8.39 -0.40
CA ARG A 33 3.67 9.23 0.30
C ARG A 33 3.66 10.71 -0.10
N SER A 34 2.99 11.08 -1.20
CA SER A 34 3.08 12.40 -1.84
C SER A 34 1.76 13.18 -1.90
N VAL A 35 0.75 12.76 -1.13
CA VAL A 35 -0.61 13.35 -1.18
C VAL A 35 -0.93 14.27 0.00
N GLY A 36 0.02 14.46 0.94
CA GLY A 36 -0.14 15.36 2.08
C GLY A 36 -0.67 14.72 3.37
N ASP A 37 -0.62 13.39 3.48
CA ASP A 37 -0.88 12.68 4.74
C ASP A 37 0.36 12.68 5.64
N ASP A 38 0.18 12.33 6.91
CA ASP A 38 1.26 12.12 7.86
C ASP A 38 2.11 10.91 7.42
N LEU A 39 3.41 11.14 7.18
CA LEU A 39 4.33 10.11 6.71
C LEU A 39 4.43 8.93 7.68
N ALA A 40 4.35 9.14 9.00
CA ALA A 40 4.41 8.05 9.96
C ALA A 40 3.17 7.14 9.86
N ARG A 41 1.99 7.72 9.57
CA ARG A 41 0.76 6.95 9.32
C ARG A 41 0.85 6.17 8.01
N VAL A 42 1.38 6.78 6.95
CA VAL A 42 1.62 6.10 5.66
C VAL A 42 2.61 4.94 5.80
N GLU A 43 3.68 5.12 6.57
CA GLU A 43 4.67 4.07 6.83
C GLU A 43 4.10 2.92 7.67
N GLU A 44 3.31 3.22 8.69
CA GLU A 44 2.58 2.21 9.46
C GLU A 44 1.56 1.45 8.58
N ASN A 45 0.85 2.16 7.70
CA ASN A 45 -0.06 1.53 6.75
C ASN A 45 0.69 0.58 5.80
N GLY A 46 1.87 0.99 5.31
CA GLY A 46 2.75 0.15 4.51
C GLY A 46 3.20 -1.10 5.26
N ARG A 47 3.60 -0.97 6.53
CA ARG A 47 3.96 -2.10 7.39
C ARG A 47 2.78 -3.06 7.59
N ARG A 48 1.59 -2.55 7.90
CA ARG A 48 0.37 -3.36 8.07
C ARG A 48 -0.02 -4.10 6.80
N PHE A 49 0.05 -3.42 5.65
CA PHE A 49 -0.27 -4.03 4.37
C PHE A 49 0.74 -5.12 3.99
N ALA A 50 2.05 -4.88 4.18
CA ALA A 50 3.08 -5.90 3.96
C ALA A 50 2.85 -7.13 4.85
N SER A 51 2.62 -6.92 6.15
CA SER A 51 2.38 -8.02 7.09
C SER A 51 1.14 -8.84 6.75
N ALA A 52 0.08 -8.21 6.23
CA ALA A 52 -1.12 -8.90 5.76
C ALA A 52 -0.87 -9.83 4.54
N LEU A 53 0.25 -9.65 3.86
CA LEU A 53 0.72 -10.46 2.74
C LEU A 53 1.90 -11.36 3.12
N GLU A 54 2.20 -11.50 4.41
CA GLU A 54 3.35 -12.25 4.94
C GLU A 54 4.69 -11.70 4.43
N LEU A 55 4.76 -10.39 4.22
CA LEU A 55 5.95 -9.65 3.81
C LEU A 55 6.41 -8.70 4.90
N THR A 56 7.68 -8.30 4.81
CA THR A 56 8.23 -7.19 5.58
C THR A 56 8.13 -5.89 4.79
N ALA A 57 8.06 -4.75 5.48
CA ALA A 57 8.03 -3.44 4.81
C ALA A 57 9.26 -3.20 3.92
N GLY A 58 10.43 -3.76 4.30
CA GLY A 58 11.67 -3.67 3.51
C GLY A 58 11.66 -4.47 2.20
N GLN A 59 10.68 -5.34 1.99
CA GLN A 59 10.49 -6.06 0.72
C GLN A 59 9.58 -5.32 -0.27
N LEU A 60 8.97 -4.19 0.15
CA LEU A 60 8.16 -3.36 -0.75
C LEU A 60 9.06 -2.43 -1.56
N VAL A 61 8.94 -2.50 -2.88
CA VAL A 61 9.57 -1.56 -3.82
C VAL A 61 8.46 -0.76 -4.50
N THR A 62 8.54 0.56 -4.42
CA THR A 62 7.59 1.49 -5.04
C THR A 62 8.31 2.40 -6.01
N ALA A 63 7.68 2.70 -7.15
CA ALA A 63 8.18 3.69 -8.09
C ALA A 63 7.70 5.11 -7.74
N HIS A 64 8.50 6.12 -8.06
CA HIS A 64 8.01 7.49 -8.16
C HIS A 64 7.23 7.65 -9.48
N GLN A 65 5.90 7.59 -9.40
CA GLN A 65 5.03 7.62 -10.57
C GLN A 65 4.93 9.04 -11.15
N VAL A 66 5.33 9.20 -12.42
CA VAL A 66 5.37 10.51 -13.13
C VAL A 66 4.35 10.61 -14.27
N HIS A 67 3.36 9.72 -14.32
CA HIS A 67 2.39 9.61 -15.43
C HIS A 67 3.04 9.39 -16.81
N GLY A 68 4.20 8.72 -16.85
CA GLY A 68 4.87 8.27 -18.07
C GLY A 68 4.74 6.76 -18.29
N ASP A 69 5.56 6.23 -19.20
CA ASP A 69 5.52 4.84 -19.67
C ASP A 69 6.82 4.05 -19.40
N ARG A 70 7.78 4.65 -18.68
CA ARG A 70 9.05 4.00 -18.34
C ARG A 70 8.86 2.83 -17.37
N ILE A 71 9.45 1.69 -17.71
CA ILE A 71 9.57 0.49 -16.88
C ILE A 71 10.98 0.44 -16.28
N LEU A 72 11.10 0.10 -14.99
CA LEU A 72 12.36 -0.09 -14.27
C LEU A 72 12.77 -1.57 -14.26
#